data_AF-A0A2P1PPS8-F1
#
_entry.id   AF-A0A2P1PPS8-F1
#
_cell.length_a   1.000
_cell.length_b   1.000
_cell.length_c   1.000
_cell.angle_alpha   90.00
_cell.angle_beta   90.00
_cell.angle_gamma   90.00
#
_symmetry.space_group_name_H-M   'P 1'
#
loop_
_entity.id
_entity.type
_entity.pdbx_description
1 polymer ?
#
loop_
_entity_poly.entity_id
_entity_poly.type
_entity_poly.pdbx_seq_one_letter_code
_entity_poly.pdbx_strand_id
1 'polypeptide(L)'
;MITTGSITRDVAASRFEFLGERFRGRRTAIKNFTHAAPEFVFWIFPDGRLFDAKDAHRRNVPRGYEWIIDDEPNYGGFLRGRVVRSVDRFQLIVVYCQEEALARPCESLSQFLCGISSLPVPLDHEALVVSDNGDIYGTINDLQNRASADA
;
A
#
# COMPACT_ATOMS: atom_id res chain seq x y z
N MET A 1 -8.11 11.95 6.29
CA MET A 1 -8.18 10.48 6.18
C MET A 1 -9.16 10.13 5.10
N ILE A 2 -8.63 9.92 3.91
CA ILE A 2 -9.40 9.61 2.71
C ILE A 2 -10.06 8.23 2.85
N THR A 3 -11.27 8.12 2.31
CA THR A 3 -11.91 6.84 2.01
C THR A 3 -12.49 6.98 0.61
N THR A 4 -11.93 6.25 -0.35
CA THR A 4 -12.36 6.24 -1.74
C THR A 4 -12.42 4.80 -2.27
N GLY A 5 -13.16 4.58 -3.35
CA GLY A 5 -13.45 3.26 -3.89
C GLY A 5 -14.77 2.67 -3.38
N SER A 6 -14.96 1.38 -3.64
CA SER A 6 -16.21 0.66 -3.36
C SER A 6 -16.32 0.18 -1.91
N ILE A 7 -15.20 0.10 -1.19
CA ILE A 7 -15.16 -0.36 0.21
C ILE A 7 -15.27 0.83 1.16
N THR A 8 -16.34 0.86 1.96
CA THR A 8 -16.51 1.86 3.02
C THR A 8 -15.58 1.58 4.20
N ARG A 9 -15.32 2.62 5.01
CA ARG A 9 -14.51 2.49 6.22
C ARG A 9 -15.07 1.49 7.22
N ASP A 10 -16.39 1.45 7.39
CA ASP A 10 -17.02 0.50 8.31
C ASP A 10 -16.82 -0.95 7.86
N VAL A 11 -16.93 -1.21 6.55
CA VAL A 11 -16.65 -2.54 5.97
C VAL A 11 -15.17 -2.89 6.09
N ALA A 12 -14.27 -1.93 5.87
CA ALA A 12 -12.85 -2.15 6.06
C ALA A 12 -12.51 -2.43 7.54
N ALA A 13 -13.14 -1.71 8.47
CA ALA A 13 -12.93 -1.83 9.91
C ALA A 13 -13.45 -3.15 10.48
N SER A 14 -14.50 -3.74 9.88
CA SER A 14 -14.97 -5.08 10.29
C SER A 14 -13.97 -6.19 9.94
N ARG A 15 -13.10 -5.96 8.94
CA ARG A 15 -12.01 -6.87 8.55
C ARG A 15 -10.69 -6.54 9.25
N PHE A 16 -10.44 -5.26 9.46
CA PHE A 16 -9.21 -4.73 10.05
C PHE A 16 -9.56 -3.60 11.04
N GLU A 17 -9.73 -3.96 12.32
CA GLU A 17 -10.22 -3.04 13.36
C GLU A 17 -9.49 -1.68 13.40
N PHE A 18 -8.18 -1.69 13.13
CA PHE A 18 -7.36 -0.49 13.11
C PHE A 18 -7.78 0.56 12.06
N LEU A 19 -8.57 0.19 11.05
CA LEU A 19 -9.10 1.12 10.04
C LEU A 19 -10.34 1.90 10.53
N GLY A 20 -10.89 1.55 11.69
CA GLY A 20 -12.00 2.29 12.30
C GLY A 20 -11.67 3.76 12.54
N GLU A 21 -12.67 4.63 12.36
CA GLU A 21 -12.51 6.09 12.41
C GLU A 21 -11.84 6.58 13.71
N ARG A 22 -12.26 6.03 14.85
CA ARG A 22 -11.80 6.43 16.19
C ARG A 22 -10.70 5.55 16.78
N PHE A 23 -10.09 4.67 15.97
CA PHE A 23 -9.03 3.78 16.45
C PHE A 23 -7.75 4.57 16.83
N ARG A 24 -7.31 4.42 18.08
CA ARG A 24 -6.08 5.07 18.58
C ARG A 24 -4.85 4.21 18.28
N GLY A 25 -3.74 4.84 17.88
CA GLY A 25 -2.50 4.11 17.59
C GLY A 25 -2.48 3.35 16.26
N ARG A 26 -3.30 3.78 15.29
CA ARG A 26 -3.50 3.13 13.98
C ARG A 26 -2.20 2.80 13.26
N ARG A 27 -1.27 3.77 13.12
CA ARG A 27 0.03 3.56 12.46
C ARG A 27 0.82 2.41 13.09
N THR A 28 0.82 2.33 14.43
CA THR A 28 1.46 1.24 15.17
C THR A 28 0.76 -0.09 14.95
N ALA A 29 -0.58 -0.12 14.93
CA ALA A 29 -1.34 -1.34 14.67
C ALA A 29 -1.11 -1.87 13.25
N ILE A 30 -1.17 -1.00 12.24
CA ILE A 30 -0.83 -1.32 10.85
C ILE A 30 0.59 -1.87 10.74
N LYS A 31 1.55 -1.22 11.40
CA LYS A 31 2.94 -1.68 11.45
C LYS A 31 3.02 -3.08 12.05
N ASN A 32 2.48 -3.29 13.26
CA ASN A 32 2.56 -4.58 13.94
C ASN A 32 1.90 -5.70 13.11
N PHE A 33 0.73 -5.42 12.54
CA PHE A 33 0.02 -6.36 11.67
C PHE A 33 0.84 -6.74 10.43
N THR A 34 1.36 -5.74 9.72
CA THR A 34 2.09 -5.98 8.46
C THR A 34 3.51 -6.53 8.64
N HIS A 35 4.12 -6.35 9.81
CA HIS A 35 5.44 -6.88 10.14
C HIS A 35 5.40 -8.35 10.59
N ALA A 36 4.25 -8.85 11.06
CA ALA A 36 4.18 -10.17 11.69
C ALA A 36 4.46 -11.32 10.70
N ALA A 37 3.80 -11.29 9.53
CA ALA A 37 3.95 -12.29 8.48
C ALA A 37 3.58 -11.72 7.11
N PRO A 38 4.43 -10.85 6.52
CA PRO A 38 4.15 -10.34 5.18
C PRO A 38 4.29 -11.42 4.11
N GLU A 39 3.38 -11.41 3.14
CA GLU A 39 3.52 -12.20 1.90
C GLU A 39 4.62 -11.61 1.01
N PHE A 40 4.74 -10.27 1.00
CA PHE A 40 5.79 -9.57 0.27
C PHE A 40 6.08 -8.19 0.87
N VAL A 41 7.34 -7.74 0.78
CA VAL A 41 7.79 -6.40 1.18
C VAL A 41 8.43 -5.75 -0.05
N PHE A 42 7.91 -4.59 -0.48
CA PHE A 42 8.33 -3.99 -1.74
C PHE A 42 8.82 -2.56 -1.61
N TRP A 43 9.69 -2.21 -2.55
CA TRP A 43 9.85 -0.88 -3.12
C TRP A 43 9.33 -0.90 -4.56
N ILE A 44 8.79 0.21 -5.05
CA ILE A 44 8.44 0.42 -6.45
C ILE A 44 9.16 1.69 -6.90
N PHE A 45 10.02 1.55 -7.91
CA PHE A 45 10.74 2.67 -8.51
C PHE A 45 9.78 3.68 -9.15
N PRO A 46 10.19 4.94 -9.36
CA PRO A 46 9.35 5.93 -10.07
C PRO A 46 8.88 5.47 -11.46
N ASP A 47 9.66 4.61 -12.12
CA ASP A 47 9.32 4.02 -13.42
C ASP A 47 8.36 2.82 -13.34
N GLY A 48 7.89 2.47 -12.15
CA GLY A 48 6.99 1.33 -11.91
C GLY A 48 7.70 -0.01 -11.71
N ARG A 49 9.03 -0.09 -11.81
CA ARG A 49 9.75 -1.35 -11.58
C ARG A 49 9.63 -1.79 -10.12
N LEU A 50 9.25 -3.06 -9.90
CA LEU A 50 9.20 -3.67 -8.57
C LEU A 50 10.60 -4.02 -8.06
N PHE A 51 10.81 -3.84 -6.76
CA PHE A 51 12.00 -4.31 -6.05
C PHE A 51 11.62 -5.03 -4.75
N ASP A 52 12.19 -6.21 -4.57
CA ASP A 52 12.00 -7.05 -3.39
C ASP A 52 12.83 -6.53 -2.20
N ALA A 53 12.17 -6.00 -1.20
CA ALA A 53 12.78 -5.55 0.05
C ALA A 53 12.94 -6.69 1.09
N LYS A 54 12.71 -7.93 0.66
CA LYS A 54 12.79 -9.17 1.43
C LYS A 54 11.97 -9.10 2.70
N ASP A 55 12.65 -8.91 3.82
CA ASP A 55 12.09 -8.89 5.17
C ASP A 55 11.95 -7.46 5.74
N ALA A 56 12.67 -6.49 5.18
CA ALA A 56 12.69 -5.12 5.72
C ALA A 56 13.20 -4.08 4.72
N HIS A 57 12.42 -3.01 4.55
CA HIS A 57 12.78 -1.84 3.74
C HIS A 57 14.14 -1.24 4.11
N ARG A 58 14.42 -1.06 5.41
CA ARG A 58 15.67 -0.40 5.86
C ARG A 58 16.93 -1.24 5.62
N ARG A 59 16.81 -2.57 5.59
CA ARG A 59 17.95 -3.47 5.35
C ARG A 59 18.16 -3.76 3.87
N ASN A 60 17.10 -3.65 3.08
CA ASN A 60 17.09 -3.96 1.65
C ASN A 60 16.53 -2.75 0.89
N VAL A 61 17.33 -1.69 0.83
CA VAL A 61 17.07 -0.54 -0.03
C VAL A 61 17.64 -0.82 -1.42
N PRO A 62 17.03 -0.32 -2.50
CA PRO A 62 17.67 -0.32 -3.81
C PRO A 62 19.08 0.29 -3.74
N ARG A 63 20.07 -0.43 -4.26
CA ARG A 63 21.49 -0.02 -4.22
C ARG A 63 21.67 1.36 -4.87
N GLY A 64 22.35 2.27 -4.17
CA GLY A 64 22.58 3.64 -4.63
C GLY A 64 21.45 4.62 -4.28
N TYR A 65 20.42 4.15 -3.56
CA TYR A 65 19.28 4.95 -3.11
C TYR A 65 19.12 4.91 -1.59
N GLU A 66 20.19 4.66 -0.83
CA GLU A 66 20.13 4.49 0.64
C GLU A 66 19.49 5.70 1.35
N TRP A 67 19.64 6.89 0.78
CA TRP A 67 19.07 8.15 1.25
C TRP A 67 17.54 8.18 1.28
N ILE A 68 16.86 7.33 0.50
CA ILE A 68 15.39 7.37 0.42
C ILE A 68 14.73 6.99 1.73
N ILE A 69 15.39 6.26 2.64
CA ILE A 69 14.83 5.90 3.95
C ILE A 69 14.47 7.15 4.77
N ASP A 70 15.26 8.21 4.61
CA ASP A 70 15.20 9.41 5.44
C ASP A 70 14.32 10.52 4.80
N ASP A 71 13.83 10.30 3.58
CA ASP A 71 12.97 11.24 2.83
C ASP A 71 11.47 10.94 3.03
N GLU A 72 11.05 10.58 4.25
CA GLU A 72 9.63 10.31 4.52
C GLU A 72 8.77 11.59 4.40
N PRO A 73 7.61 11.55 3.70
CA PRO A 73 6.95 10.39 3.09
C PRO A 73 7.12 10.28 1.56
N ASN A 74 8.04 11.03 0.96
CA ASN A 74 8.23 11.07 -0.48
C ASN A 74 9.13 9.91 -0.98
N TYR A 75 10.05 9.46 -0.13
CA TYR A 75 11.04 8.40 -0.37
C TYR A 75 11.74 8.52 -1.73
N GLY A 76 12.11 9.73 -2.15
CA GLY A 76 12.73 9.98 -3.44
C GLY A 76 11.85 9.67 -4.65
N GLY A 77 10.52 9.69 -4.47
CA GLY A 77 9.54 9.28 -5.49
C GLY A 77 9.29 7.77 -5.53
N PHE A 78 9.93 6.98 -4.67
CA PHE A 78 9.64 5.56 -4.55
C PHE A 78 8.36 5.36 -3.74
N LEU A 79 7.60 4.33 -4.10
CA LEU A 79 6.58 3.79 -3.21
C LEU A 79 7.17 2.62 -2.45
N ARG A 80 6.81 2.48 -1.18
CA ARG A 80 7.16 1.31 -0.38
C ARG A 80 5.95 0.75 0.30
N GLY A 81 5.94 -0.56 0.52
CA GLY A 81 4.78 -1.18 1.14
C GLY A 81 4.95 -2.65 1.45
N ARG A 82 3.85 -3.24 1.89
CA ARG A 82 3.74 -4.66 2.18
C ARG A 82 2.42 -5.22 1.68
N VAL A 83 2.48 -6.47 1.24
CA VAL A 83 1.31 -7.31 1.01
C VAL A 83 1.23 -8.27 2.17
N VAL A 84 0.08 -8.29 2.85
CA VAL A 84 -0.18 -9.20 3.97
C VAL A 84 -1.57 -9.81 3.83
N ARG A 85 -1.77 -10.98 4.42
CA ARG A 85 -3.05 -11.67 4.44
C ARG A 85 -3.49 -11.91 5.88
N SER A 86 -4.73 -11.56 6.19
CA SER A 86 -5.31 -11.85 7.50
C SER A 86 -5.58 -13.36 7.67
N VAL A 87 -5.83 -13.77 8.91
CA VAL A 87 -6.24 -15.14 9.24
C VAL A 87 -7.55 -15.52 8.53
N ASP A 88 -8.46 -14.56 8.34
CA ASP A 88 -9.72 -14.71 7.61
C ASP A 88 -9.56 -14.58 6.08
N ARG A 89 -8.32 -14.72 5.58
CA ARG A 89 -7.94 -14.71 4.17
C ARG A 89 -8.12 -13.38 3.42
N PHE A 90 -8.44 -12.27 4.09
CA PHE A 90 -8.47 -10.96 3.44
C PHE A 90 -7.06 -10.44 3.19
N GLN A 91 -6.77 -10.07 1.94
CA GLN A 91 -5.49 -9.46 1.58
C GLN A 91 -5.54 -7.95 1.79
N LEU A 92 -4.46 -7.41 2.35
CA LEU A 92 -4.25 -5.99 2.60
C LEU A 92 -2.90 -5.58 2.00
N ILE A 93 -2.91 -4.50 1.24
CA ILE A 93 -1.71 -3.83 0.74
C ILE A 93 -1.59 -2.50 1.45
N VAL A 94 -0.50 -2.35 2.21
CA VAL A 94 -0.17 -1.09 2.89
C VAL A 94 0.91 -0.39 2.11
N VAL A 95 0.65 0.86 1.72
CA VAL A 95 1.59 1.71 0.98
C VAL A 95 1.95 2.91 1.85
N TYR A 96 3.24 3.20 1.96
CA TYR A 96 3.73 4.37 2.67
C TYR A 96 3.83 5.49 1.64
N CYS A 97 2.90 6.43 1.70
CA CYS A 97 2.79 7.51 0.72
C CYS A 97 2.03 8.70 1.32
N GLN A 98 2.04 9.81 0.58
CA GLN A 98 1.16 10.95 0.83
C GLN A 98 -0.32 10.54 0.64
N GLU A 99 -1.23 11.25 1.32
CA GLU A 99 -2.67 10.96 1.33
C GLU A 99 -3.24 10.94 -0.11
N GLU A 100 -2.81 11.83 -0.99
CA GLU A 100 -3.32 11.97 -2.36
C GLU A 100 -2.70 10.99 -3.37
N ALA A 101 -1.63 10.27 -3.01
CA ALA A 101 -0.79 9.53 -3.96
C ALA A 101 -1.55 8.46 -4.76
N LEU A 102 -2.57 7.83 -4.15
CA LEU A 102 -3.39 6.80 -4.79
C LEU A 102 -4.88 7.17 -4.88
N ALA A 103 -5.24 8.38 -4.43
CA ALA A 103 -6.63 8.82 -4.28
C ALA A 103 -7.28 9.27 -5.60
N ARG A 104 -6.48 9.68 -6.58
CA ARG A 104 -6.89 10.18 -7.90
C ARG A 104 -5.97 9.66 -8.99
N PRO A 105 -6.36 9.75 -10.27
CA PRO A 105 -5.46 9.41 -11.38
C PRO A 105 -4.24 10.34 -11.38
N CYS A 106 -3.05 9.76 -11.26
CA CYS A 106 -1.77 10.46 -11.25
C CYS A 106 -0.62 9.48 -11.51
N GLU A 107 0.60 10.00 -11.66
CA GLU A 107 1.80 9.20 -11.89
C GLU A 107 2.02 8.15 -10.79
N SER A 108 1.80 8.49 -9.51
CA SER A 108 1.98 7.55 -8.40
C SER A 108 0.97 6.39 -8.43
N LEU A 109 -0.26 6.61 -8.89
CA LEU A 109 -1.23 5.53 -9.08
C LEU A 109 -0.77 4.57 -10.19
N SER A 110 -0.32 5.12 -11.32
CA SER A 110 0.22 4.33 -12.44
C SER A 110 1.48 3.57 -12.05
N GLN A 111 2.40 4.22 -11.34
CA GLN A 111 3.60 3.63 -10.76
C GLN A 111 3.25 2.45 -9.87
N PHE A 112 2.30 2.63 -8.95
CA PHE A 112 1.84 1.59 -8.04
C PHE A 112 1.29 0.38 -8.80
N LEU A 113 0.33 0.61 -9.71
CA LEU A 113 -0.32 -0.45 -10.49
C LEU A 113 0.69 -1.22 -11.35
N CYS A 114 1.64 -0.53 -11.97
CA CYS A 114 2.74 -1.14 -12.72
C CYS A 114 3.59 -2.05 -11.81
N GLY A 115 4.01 -1.55 -10.65
CA GLY A 115 4.83 -2.33 -9.72
C GLY A 115 4.13 -3.55 -9.16
N ILE A 116 2.88 -3.42 -8.71
CA ILE A 116 2.15 -4.55 -8.13
C ILE A 116 1.82 -5.63 -9.17
N SER A 117 1.70 -5.27 -10.46
CA SER A 117 1.46 -6.25 -11.54
C SER A 117 2.60 -7.25 -11.70
N SER A 118 3.80 -6.92 -11.19
CA SER A 118 5.00 -7.77 -11.24
C SER A 118 5.26 -8.54 -9.94
N LEU A 119 4.33 -8.51 -8.97
CA LEU A 119 4.50 -9.21 -7.69
C LEU A 119 4.59 -10.74 -7.90
N PRO A 120 5.53 -11.43 -7.24
CA PRO A 120 5.67 -12.88 -7.35
C PRO A 120 4.66 -13.65 -6.48
N VAL A 121 3.77 -12.93 -5.79
CA VAL A 121 2.71 -13.50 -4.95
C VAL A 121 1.34 -13.21 -5.58
N PRO A 122 0.36 -14.12 -5.49
CA PRO A 122 -0.97 -13.87 -5.99
C PRO A 122 -1.63 -12.67 -5.31
N LEU A 123 -2.22 -11.79 -6.11
CA LEU A 123 -3.03 -10.67 -5.62
C LEU A 123 -4.51 -10.91 -5.92
N ASP A 124 -5.34 -10.71 -4.90
CA ASP A 124 -6.79 -10.73 -5.07
C ASP A 124 -7.27 -9.39 -5.61
N HIS A 125 -8.16 -9.38 -6.61
CA HIS A 125 -8.75 -8.13 -7.11
C HIS A 125 -9.48 -7.33 -6.02
N GLU A 126 -9.97 -8.03 -4.99
CA GLU A 126 -10.63 -7.49 -3.80
C GLU A 126 -9.66 -7.12 -2.66
N ALA A 127 -8.34 -7.24 -2.87
CA ALA A 127 -7.35 -6.86 -1.88
C ALA A 127 -7.47 -5.38 -1.57
N LEU A 128 -7.57 -5.06 -0.27
CA LEU A 128 -7.76 -3.70 0.21
C LEU A 128 -6.42 -2.95 0.16
N VAL A 129 -6.41 -1.74 -0.40
CA VAL A 129 -5.22 -0.88 -0.49
C VAL A 129 -5.38 0.31 0.46
N VAL A 130 -4.41 0.49 1.36
CA VAL A 130 -4.44 1.55 2.38
C VAL A 130 -3.09 2.24 2.54
N SER A 131 -3.09 3.46 3.08
CA SER A 131 -1.87 4.13 3.53
C SER A 131 -1.40 3.61 4.88
N ASP A 132 -0.15 3.88 5.25
CA ASP A 132 0.40 3.60 6.59
C ASP A 132 -0.24 4.47 7.70
N ASN A 133 -1.03 5.49 7.32
CA ASN A 133 -1.83 6.33 8.20
C ASN A 133 -3.32 5.97 8.22
N GLY A 134 -3.76 5.00 7.41
CA GLY A 134 -5.13 4.46 7.40
C GLY A 134 -6.10 5.09 6.40
N ASP A 135 -5.59 5.83 5.43
CA ASP A 135 -6.36 6.21 4.25
C ASP A 135 -6.76 4.95 3.50
N ILE A 136 -8.00 4.89 3.04
CA ILE A 136 -8.51 3.74 2.28
C ILE A 136 -8.65 4.17 0.83
N TYR A 137 -7.91 3.51 -0.05
CA TYR A 137 -7.93 3.78 -1.49
C TYR A 137 -8.89 2.87 -2.26
N GLY A 138 -9.51 1.89 -1.58
CA GLY A 138 -10.40 0.90 -2.16
C GLY A 138 -9.68 -0.43 -2.40
N THR A 139 -10.21 -1.24 -3.30
CA THR A 139 -9.60 -2.49 -3.74
C THR A 139 -8.63 -2.29 -4.90
N ILE A 140 -7.84 -3.30 -5.27
CA ILE A 140 -7.05 -3.28 -6.51
C ILE A 140 -7.94 -2.96 -7.72
N ASN A 141 -9.13 -3.56 -7.78
CA ASN A 141 -10.08 -3.30 -8.85
C ASN A 141 -10.55 -1.82 -8.88
N ASP A 142 -10.80 -1.21 -7.72
CA ASP A 142 -11.12 0.22 -7.64
C ASP A 142 -9.99 1.10 -8.19
N LEU A 143 -8.73 0.76 -7.87
CA LEU A 143 -7.55 1.49 -8.36
C LEU A 143 -7.38 1.35 -9.87
N GLN A 144 -7.60 0.15 -10.42
CA GLN A 144 -7.56 -0.10 -11.87
C GLN A 144 -8.64 0.68 -12.61
N ASN A 145 -9.87 0.68 -12.10
CA ASN A 145 -10.98 1.45 -12.67
C ASN A 145 -10.68 2.95 -12.59
N ARG A 146 -10.15 3.42 -11.45
CA ARG A 146 -9.75 4.82 -11.26
C ARG A 146 -8.71 5.25 -12.29
N ALA A 147 -7.67 4.46 -12.50
CA ALA A 147 -6.62 4.78 -13.49
C ALA A 147 -7.16 4.82 -14.93
N SER A 148 -8.21 4.06 -15.23
CA SER A 148 -8.80 3.98 -16.58
C SER A 148 -9.84 5.06 -16.86
N ALA A 149 -10.37 5.73 -15.83
CA ALA A 149 -11.42 6.74 -15.98
C ALA A 149 -10.94 8.07 -16.59
N ASP A 150 -9.61 8.29 -16.63
CA ASP A 150 -8.96 9.48 -17.20
C ASP A 150 -8.19 9.17 -18.52
N ALA A 151 -8.43 7.99 -19.13
CA ALA A 151 -7.82 7.58 -20.40
C ALA A 151 -8.70 7.87 -21.62
#